data_AF-A0A1S3Z6W2-F1
#
_entry.id   AF-A0A1S3Z6W2-F1
#
_cell.length_a   1.000
_cell.length_b   1.000
_cell.length_c   1.000
_cell.angle_alpha   90.00
_cell.angle_beta   90.00
_cell.angle_gamma   90.00
#
_symmetry.space_group_name_H-M   'P 1'
#
loop_
_entity.id
_entity.type
_entity.pdbx_description
1 polymer ?
#
loop_
_entity_poly.entity_id
_entity_poly.type
_entity_poly.pdbx_seq_one_letter_code
_entity_poly.pdbx_strand_id
1 'polypeptide(L)'
;MDKCWLTIRNRADRRYIRGIDGFLDWAYSQPNVSSLIRCPCKGCMNTVFKLRNVIRLDLLKKGFWDSYKVWDLHGEVLVRDDNSHNVCNDEVEFDNVGEDDITEIVHDACGCTKMEESCGSTSLATVLGKRTSSARGNEYGKKPPNKSCMQQANFEASLSFAIEKARQKMQTNMNQKFQEKREQMMRANMYQKFQEKCEQMRAEMVKSFQDHIEEEFRKMRVEMDKRIQDQIATVFVRMQQQGQSSSITRNDVANGGD
;
A
#
# COMPACT_ATOMS: atom_id res chain seq x y z
N MET A 1 15.04 19.57 0.94
CA MET A 1 14.58 19.77 2.34
C MET A 1 15.75 19.48 3.26
N ASP A 2 15.98 20.29 4.29
CA ASP A 2 17.00 19.99 5.30
C ASP A 2 16.65 18.70 6.07
N LYS A 3 17.61 17.78 6.18
CA LYS A 3 17.48 16.46 6.80
C LYS A 3 18.27 16.33 8.12
N CYS A 4 18.88 17.40 8.62
CA CYS A 4 19.62 17.39 9.88
C CYS A 4 18.75 16.96 11.09
N TRP A 5 17.43 17.11 11.02
CA TRP A 5 16.51 16.62 12.06
C TRP A 5 16.52 15.10 12.23
N LEU A 6 16.98 14.32 11.23
CA LEU A 6 17.09 12.86 11.32
C LEU A 6 18.15 12.40 12.33
N THR A 7 19.07 13.27 12.76
CA THR A 7 20.11 12.93 13.76
C THR A 7 19.64 13.20 15.20
N ILE A 8 18.50 13.88 15.39
CA ILE A 8 17.99 14.25 16.70
C ILE A 8 17.39 13.03 17.41
N ARG A 9 18.00 12.63 18.54
CA ARG A 9 17.54 11.48 19.35
C ARG A 9 16.32 11.78 20.21
N ASN A 10 16.16 13.04 20.65
CA ASN A 10 15.03 13.46 21.47
C ASN A 10 13.78 13.67 20.62
N ARG A 11 12.80 12.77 20.72
CA ARG A 11 11.56 12.79 19.92
C ARG A 11 10.58 13.89 20.33
N ALA A 12 10.79 14.50 21.51
CA ALA A 12 10.02 15.67 21.95
C ALA A 12 10.62 16.99 21.46
N ASP A 13 11.83 16.98 20.86
CA ASP A 13 12.45 18.18 20.29
C ASP A 13 11.58 18.73 19.15
N ARG A 14 11.31 20.04 19.19
CA ARG A 14 10.46 20.72 18.20
C ARG A 14 11.03 20.61 16.79
N ARG A 15 12.36 20.53 16.63
CA ARG A 15 13.02 20.36 15.33
C ARG A 15 12.74 18.98 14.74
N TYR A 16 12.74 17.94 15.57
CA TYR A 16 12.38 16.58 15.16
C TYR A 16 10.91 16.50 14.75
N ILE A 17 10.02 17.07 15.56
CA ILE A 17 8.58 17.12 15.25
C ILE A 17 8.31 17.88 13.95
N ARG A 18 8.93 19.05 13.76
CA ARG A 18 8.82 19.84 12.53
C ARG A 18 9.40 19.10 11.33
N GLY A 19 10.48 18.37 11.51
CA GLY A 19 11.07 17.52 10.48
C GLY A 19 10.13 16.42 10.01
N ILE A 20 9.45 15.74 10.94
CA ILE A 20 8.38 14.77 10.62
C ILE A 20 7.26 15.44 9.82
N ASP A 21 6.76 16.58 10.29
CA ASP A 21 5.65 17.28 9.65
C ASP A 21 6.02 17.70 8.22
N GLY A 22 7.22 18.27 8.04
CA GLY A 22 7.73 18.64 6.72
C GLY A 22 7.96 17.44 5.79
N PHE A 23 8.44 16.31 6.32
CA PHE A 23 8.57 15.07 5.53
C PHE A 23 7.19 14.60 5.05
N LEU A 24 6.19 14.59 5.93
CA LEU A 24 4.84 14.16 5.57
C LEU A 24 4.22 15.11 4.54
N ASP A 25 4.35 16.42 4.71
CA ASP A 25 3.83 17.39 3.76
C ASP A 25 4.47 17.20 2.38
N TRP A 26 5.79 17.02 2.32
CA TRP A 26 6.52 16.76 1.08
C TRP A 26 6.15 15.42 0.45
N ALA A 27 6.03 14.35 1.24
CA ALA A 27 5.71 13.01 0.74
C ALA A 27 4.29 12.95 0.15
N TYR A 28 3.34 13.67 0.75
CA TYR A 28 1.97 13.77 0.26
C TYR A 28 1.79 14.76 -0.90
N SER A 29 2.75 15.67 -1.13
CA SER A 29 2.72 16.58 -2.29
C SER A 29 3.25 15.95 -3.58
N GLN A 30 3.80 14.73 -3.52
CA GLN A 30 4.34 14.08 -4.72
C GLN A 30 3.24 13.67 -5.70
N PRO A 31 3.53 13.68 -7.02
CA PRO A 31 2.55 13.28 -8.02
C PRO A 31 2.11 11.82 -7.82
N ASN A 32 0.82 11.56 -8.07
CA ASN A 32 0.19 10.23 -7.99
C ASN A 32 0.23 9.56 -6.59
N VAL A 33 0.39 10.33 -5.51
CA VAL A 33 0.35 9.77 -4.15
C VAL A 33 -1.07 9.47 -3.70
N SER A 34 -1.24 8.27 -3.13
CA SER A 34 -2.48 7.82 -2.50
C SER A 34 -2.68 8.46 -1.12
N SER A 35 -3.89 8.34 -0.57
CA SER A 35 -4.15 8.68 0.85
C SER A 35 -3.28 7.86 1.83
N LEU A 36 -2.77 6.72 1.38
CA LEU A 36 -1.84 5.85 2.11
C LEU A 36 -0.45 5.93 1.50
N ILE A 37 0.56 6.11 2.34
CA ILE A 37 1.98 6.02 1.96
C ILE A 37 2.70 4.99 2.83
N ARG A 38 3.91 4.60 2.42
CA ARG A 38 4.76 3.68 3.21
C ARG A 38 5.14 4.36 4.52
N CYS A 39 5.19 3.59 5.61
CA CYS A 39 5.56 4.13 6.92
C CYS A 39 7.07 4.00 7.15
N PRO A 40 7.83 5.11 7.25
CA PRO A 40 9.28 5.08 7.42
C PRO A 40 9.70 4.96 8.90
N CYS A 41 8.80 4.55 9.81
CA CYS A 41 9.19 4.34 11.19
C CYS A 41 10.09 3.11 11.36
N LYS A 42 10.90 3.07 12.43
CA LYS A 42 11.80 1.93 12.73
C LYS A 42 11.09 0.57 12.78
N GLY A 43 9.81 0.54 13.16
CA GLY A 43 9.04 -0.70 13.23
C GLY A 43 8.44 -1.15 11.89
N CYS A 44 8.27 -0.25 10.93
CA CYS A 44 7.66 -0.58 9.64
C CYS A 44 8.68 -0.63 8.51
N MET A 45 9.76 0.14 8.57
CA MET A 45 10.86 0.12 7.59
C MET A 45 10.34 0.20 6.14
N ASN A 46 9.37 1.08 5.87
CA ASN A 46 8.73 1.27 4.57
C ASN A 46 7.95 0.06 3.99
N THR A 47 7.72 -1.01 4.77
CA THR A 47 7.01 -2.21 4.30
C THR A 47 5.48 -2.09 4.38
N VAL A 48 4.96 -1.20 5.23
CA VAL A 48 3.52 -1.09 5.52
C VAL A 48 2.97 0.26 5.06
N PHE A 49 1.83 0.24 4.34
CA PHE A 49 1.08 1.44 3.95
C PHE A 49 0.12 1.89 5.05
N LYS A 50 0.14 3.19 5.39
CA LYS A 50 -0.65 3.78 6.48
C LYS A 50 -1.12 5.19 6.14
N LEU A 51 -2.13 5.66 6.88
CA LEU A 51 -2.64 7.04 6.78
C LEU A 51 -1.68 8.04 7.45
N ARG A 52 -1.69 9.29 6.98
CA ARG A 52 -0.82 10.39 7.43
C ARG A 52 -0.75 10.53 8.95
N ASN A 53 -1.90 10.55 9.63
CA ASN A 53 -1.99 10.70 11.09
C ASN A 53 -1.39 9.49 11.83
N VAL A 54 -1.59 8.27 11.31
CA VAL A 54 -1.03 7.04 11.88
C VAL A 54 0.49 7.01 11.71
N ILE A 55 0.99 7.40 10.53
CA ILE A 55 2.44 7.50 10.27
C ILE A 55 3.06 8.53 11.20
N ARG A 56 2.45 9.72 11.33
CA ARG A 56 2.92 10.76 12.24
C ARG A 56 3.05 10.25 13.68
N LEU A 57 2.03 9.53 14.17
CA LEU A 57 2.05 8.94 15.50
C LEU A 57 3.15 7.89 15.65
N ASP A 58 3.31 7.01 14.66
CA ASP A 58 4.38 6.00 14.64
C ASP A 58 5.77 6.64 14.62
N LEU A 59 5.98 7.72 13.88
CA LEU A 59 7.27 8.43 13.83
C LEU A 59 7.63 9.14 15.14
N LEU A 60 6.63 9.66 15.85
CA LEU A 60 6.82 10.23 17.20
C LEU A 60 7.11 9.13 18.23
N LYS A 61 6.39 8.00 18.17
CA LYS A 61 6.53 6.92 19.16
C LYS A 61 7.74 6.02 18.93
N LYS A 62 8.00 5.64 17.69
CA LYS A 62 9.01 4.62 17.31
C LYS A 62 10.27 5.22 16.69
N GLY A 63 10.19 6.46 16.20
CA GLY A 63 11.29 7.12 15.52
C GLY A 63 11.30 6.81 14.01
N PHE A 64 11.97 7.68 13.27
CA PHE A 64 12.26 7.49 11.85
C PHE A 64 13.31 6.38 11.65
N TRP A 65 13.28 5.67 10.53
CA TRP A 65 14.26 4.64 10.20
C TRP A 65 15.60 5.28 9.86
N ASP A 66 16.61 5.07 10.72
CA ASP A 66 17.86 5.83 10.69
C ASP A 66 18.62 5.73 9.35
N SER A 67 18.56 4.55 8.71
CA SER A 67 19.22 4.28 7.41
C SER A 67 18.46 4.87 6.21
N TYR A 68 17.22 5.32 6.40
CA TYR A 68 16.38 5.83 5.32
C TYR A 68 16.65 7.32 5.06
N LYS A 69 17.84 7.61 4.51
CA LYS A 69 18.27 9.00 4.23
C LYS A 69 17.77 9.54 2.90
N VAL A 70 17.49 8.65 1.95
CA VAL A 70 16.96 8.96 0.63
C VAL A 70 15.50 8.53 0.63
N TRP A 71 14.59 9.43 0.28
CA TRP A 71 13.16 9.20 0.29
C TRP A 71 12.67 8.71 -1.09
N ASP A 72 13.41 7.80 -1.70
CA ASP A 72 13.19 7.19 -3.01
C ASP A 72 11.80 6.52 -3.15
N LEU A 73 11.39 5.74 -2.16
CA LEU A 73 10.06 5.11 -2.05
C LEU A 73 8.94 6.14 -1.86
N HIS A 74 9.30 7.41 -1.69
CA HIS A 74 8.41 8.55 -1.61
C HIS A 74 8.73 9.58 -2.70
N GLY A 75 9.43 9.22 -3.78
CA GLY A 75 9.60 10.08 -4.95
C GLY A 75 10.82 10.99 -4.96
N GLU A 76 11.73 10.88 -3.97
CA GLU A 76 13.00 11.61 -4.04
C GLU A 76 13.93 10.96 -5.07
N VAL A 77 14.27 11.72 -6.10
CA VAL A 77 15.27 11.32 -7.09
C VAL A 77 16.63 11.77 -6.61
N LEU A 78 17.58 10.85 -6.53
CA LEU A 78 18.99 11.19 -6.32
C LEU A 78 19.53 11.85 -7.57
N VAL A 79 19.62 13.18 -7.55
CA VAL A 79 20.47 13.90 -8.48
C VAL A 79 21.89 13.81 -7.92
N ARG A 80 22.77 13.10 -8.62
CA ARG A 80 24.21 13.15 -8.34
C ARG A 80 24.71 14.53 -8.78
N ASP A 81 24.54 15.52 -7.92
CA ASP A 81 25.27 16.78 -8.04
C ASP A 81 26.61 16.57 -7.37
N ASP A 82 27.68 16.66 -8.15
CA ASP A 82 29.08 16.59 -7.72
C ASP A 82 29.50 17.77 -6.80
N ASN A 83 28.53 18.55 -6.29
CA ASN A 83 28.83 19.79 -5.57
C ASN A 83 27.83 20.19 -4.45
N SER A 84 27.06 19.26 -3.87
CA SER A 84 26.19 19.56 -2.72
C SER A 84 26.79 19.03 -1.41
N HIS A 85 27.70 19.80 -0.83
CA HIS A 85 28.23 19.60 0.52
C HIS A 85 27.15 19.91 1.58
N ASN A 86 26.30 18.93 1.90
CA ASN A 86 25.43 18.98 3.08
C ASN A 86 26.20 18.44 4.29
N VAL A 87 27.14 19.24 4.79
CA VAL A 87 27.92 18.89 5.98
C VAL A 87 27.13 19.26 7.23
N CYS A 88 26.64 18.23 7.90
CA CYS A 88 26.69 18.19 9.34
C CYS A 88 28.08 17.69 9.73
N ASN A 89 28.89 18.56 10.36
CA ASN A 89 30.20 18.21 10.90
C ASN A 89 30.10 16.94 11.76
N ASP A 90 30.79 15.88 11.31
CA ASP A 90 31.69 15.10 12.14
C ASP A 90 32.63 14.32 11.21
N GLU A 91 33.92 14.46 11.48
CA GLU A 91 35.05 13.90 10.76
C GLU A 91 35.07 12.37 10.87
N VAL A 92 35.19 11.67 9.74
CA VAL A 92 36.06 10.49 9.58
C VAL A 92 36.18 10.16 8.09
N GLU A 93 37.42 10.22 7.58
CA GLU A 93 37.84 9.74 6.27
C GLU A 93 37.74 8.21 6.20
N PHE A 94 37.24 7.66 5.08
CA PHE A 94 37.75 6.40 4.56
C PHE A 94 37.52 6.28 3.04
N ASP A 95 38.53 5.68 2.42
CA ASP A 95 38.92 5.79 1.02
C ASP A 95 37.94 5.28 -0.04
N ASN A 96 38.08 5.95 -1.18
CA ASN A 96 37.51 5.68 -2.48
C ASN A 96 38.26 4.51 -3.16
N VAL A 97 37.54 3.44 -3.52
CA VAL A 97 37.95 2.53 -4.61
C VAL A 97 36.73 2.34 -5.49
N GLY A 98 36.81 2.88 -6.70
CA GLY A 98 35.80 2.72 -7.74
C GLY A 98 35.75 1.28 -8.25
N GLU A 99 34.54 0.78 -8.44
CA GLU A 99 34.25 -0.43 -9.21
C GLU A 99 33.33 -0.07 -10.38
N ASP A 100 33.88 0.74 -11.31
CA ASP A 100 33.31 0.94 -12.65
C ASP A 100 33.98 -0.03 -13.66
N ASP A 101 34.11 -1.31 -13.32
CA ASP A 101 34.77 -2.32 -14.18
C ASP A 101 34.03 -3.66 -14.23
N ILE A 102 32.72 -3.63 -14.51
CA ILE A 102 31.93 -4.85 -14.78
C ILE A 102 31.10 -4.71 -16.07
N THR A 103 30.91 -3.50 -16.60
CA THR A 103 30.02 -3.28 -17.75
C THR A 103 30.72 -3.33 -19.12
N GLU A 104 32.06 -3.32 -19.16
CA GLU A 104 32.83 -3.27 -20.42
C GLU A 104 33.32 -4.66 -20.91
N ILE A 105 33.27 -5.71 -20.07
CA ILE A 105 33.74 -7.07 -20.42
C ILE A 105 32.68 -7.88 -21.20
N VAL A 106 31.40 -7.49 -21.17
CA VAL A 106 30.30 -8.26 -21.78
C VAL A 106 30.12 -8.01 -23.29
N HIS A 107 30.87 -7.06 -23.87
CA HIS A 107 30.78 -6.76 -25.30
C HIS A 107 31.70 -7.58 -26.21
N ASP A 108 32.59 -8.41 -25.66
CA ASP A 108 33.56 -9.20 -26.45
C ASP A 108 33.16 -10.68 -26.62
N ALA A 109 32.09 -11.14 -25.96
CA ALA A 109 31.67 -12.56 -25.95
C ALA A 109 30.58 -12.93 -26.99
N CYS A 110 30.06 -11.97 -27.76
CA CYS A 110 29.08 -12.23 -28.81
C CYS A 110 29.63 -11.77 -30.18
N GLY A 111 30.35 -12.68 -30.84
CA GLY A 111 30.77 -12.55 -32.23
C GLY A 111 29.59 -12.55 -33.21
N CYS A 112 28.84 -11.44 -33.28
CA CYS A 112 27.83 -11.21 -34.30
C CYS A 112 28.22 -10.01 -35.16
N THR A 113 29.04 -10.26 -36.18
CA THR A 113 29.14 -9.38 -37.35
C THR A 113 27.81 -9.38 -38.10
N LYS A 114 27.28 -8.18 -38.31
CA LYS A 114 26.10 -7.84 -39.12
C LYS A 114 26.12 -8.51 -40.51
N MET A 115 24.96 -8.96 -40.98
CA MET A 115 24.42 -8.59 -42.30
C MET A 115 22.88 -8.58 -42.24
N GLU A 116 22.30 -7.41 -42.54
CA GLU A 116 20.96 -7.23 -43.09
C GLU A 116 20.93 -7.95 -44.47
N GLU A 117 19.85 -8.45 -45.07
CA GLU A 117 18.51 -7.91 -45.29
C GLU A 117 17.68 -8.93 -46.13
N SER A 118 16.36 -8.70 -46.27
CA SER A 118 15.47 -9.12 -47.38
C SER A 118 14.69 -10.46 -47.35
N CYS A 119 13.49 -10.37 -46.77
CA CYS A 119 12.14 -10.65 -47.35
C CYS A 119 11.94 -11.68 -48.49
N GLY A 120 10.89 -12.52 -48.35
CA GLY A 120 9.94 -12.72 -49.45
C GLY A 120 9.39 -14.12 -49.66
N SER A 121 8.20 -14.39 -49.13
CA SER A 121 7.28 -15.40 -49.68
C SER A 121 6.62 -14.87 -50.96
N THR A 122 6.52 -15.69 -52.02
CA THR A 122 5.33 -15.88 -52.92
C THR A 122 5.72 -16.27 -54.36
N SER A 123 5.23 -17.45 -54.74
CA SER A 123 4.96 -18.05 -56.06
C SER A 123 4.95 -17.15 -57.32
N LEU A 124 5.60 -17.60 -58.42
CA LEU A 124 4.97 -17.89 -59.72
C LEU A 124 5.95 -18.50 -60.76
N ALA A 125 5.37 -19.28 -61.66
CA ALA A 125 5.97 -20.23 -62.61
C ALA A 125 6.89 -19.67 -63.70
N THR A 126 7.70 -20.55 -64.32
CA THR A 126 7.55 -20.98 -65.75
C THR A 126 8.89 -21.46 -66.35
N VAL A 127 8.89 -22.72 -66.84
CA VAL A 127 9.59 -23.30 -68.01
C VAL A 127 11.12 -23.16 -68.11
N LEU A 128 11.80 -24.30 -68.20
CA LEU A 128 12.58 -24.73 -69.39
C LEU A 128 13.03 -26.18 -69.18
N GLY A 129 12.77 -27.02 -70.20
CA GLY A 129 12.92 -28.46 -70.11
C GLY A 129 14.32 -28.99 -70.36
N LYS A 130 14.45 -30.33 -70.25
CA LYS A 130 15.33 -31.17 -71.09
C LYS A 130 14.87 -32.62 -70.99
N ARG A 131 14.82 -33.27 -72.16
CA ARG A 131 14.56 -34.69 -72.38
C ARG A 131 15.86 -35.47 -72.22
N THR A 132 15.82 -36.70 -71.71
CA THR A 132 16.72 -37.78 -72.15
C THR A 132 16.04 -39.15 -72.00
N SER A 133 15.92 -39.83 -73.14
CA SER A 133 16.07 -41.28 -73.41
C SER A 133 15.49 -42.38 -72.51
N SER A 134 14.75 -43.29 -73.15
CA SER A 134 14.23 -44.58 -72.68
C SER A 134 15.26 -45.53 -72.06
N ALA A 135 14.79 -46.34 -71.11
CA ALA A 135 15.23 -47.73 -70.95
C ALA A 135 14.05 -48.62 -70.50
N ARG A 136 14.01 -49.83 -71.06
CA ARG A 136 13.04 -50.91 -70.87
C ARG A 136 13.10 -51.50 -69.45
N GLY A 137 11.94 -51.87 -68.92
CA GLY A 137 11.80 -52.76 -67.76
C GLY A 137 10.32 -53.02 -67.46
N ASN A 138 9.84 -54.22 -67.79
CA ASN A 138 8.53 -54.70 -67.34
C ASN A 138 8.61 -55.00 -65.84
N GLU A 139 7.65 -54.53 -65.04
CA GLU A 139 7.28 -55.20 -63.79
C GLU A 139 5.88 -54.76 -63.32
N TYR A 140 5.08 -55.73 -62.91
CA TYR A 140 3.70 -55.59 -62.47
C TYR A 140 3.61 -54.67 -61.24
N GLY A 141 2.95 -53.52 -61.36
CA GLY A 141 2.86 -52.53 -60.29
C GLY A 141 1.48 -51.88 -60.20
N LYS A 142 0.89 -51.93 -59.00
CA LYS A 142 -0.43 -51.43 -58.61
C LYS A 142 -0.69 -50.00 -59.12
N LYS A 143 -1.90 -49.74 -59.65
CA LYS A 143 -2.38 -48.37 -59.97
C LYS A 143 -2.20 -47.47 -58.73
N PRO A 144 -1.48 -46.33 -58.82
CA PRO A 144 -1.42 -45.38 -57.72
C PRO A 144 -2.80 -44.72 -57.53
N PRO A 145 -3.21 -44.40 -56.29
CA PRO A 145 -4.48 -43.76 -56.04
C PRO A 145 -4.47 -42.35 -56.66
N ASN A 146 -5.62 -41.97 -57.19
CA ASN A 146 -5.83 -40.75 -57.97
C ASN A 146 -5.41 -39.51 -57.15
N LYS A 147 -4.49 -38.67 -57.68
CA LYS A 147 -3.95 -37.46 -57.02
C LYS A 147 -5.02 -36.48 -56.52
N SER A 148 -6.22 -36.54 -57.10
CA SER A 148 -7.42 -35.79 -56.70
C SER A 148 -7.87 -36.08 -55.24
N CYS A 149 -7.81 -37.34 -54.80
CA CYS A 149 -8.30 -37.73 -53.46
C CYS A 149 -7.37 -37.26 -52.33
N MET A 150 -6.05 -37.23 -52.58
CA MET A 150 -5.07 -36.74 -51.59
C MET A 150 -5.11 -35.21 -51.42
N GLN A 151 -5.41 -34.46 -52.48
CA GLN A 151 -5.59 -33.00 -52.39
C GLN A 151 -6.89 -32.62 -51.67
N GLN A 152 -7.96 -33.41 -51.85
CA GLN A 152 -9.24 -33.22 -51.17
C GLN A 152 -9.14 -33.50 -49.66
N ALA A 153 -8.47 -34.58 -49.26
CA ALA A 153 -8.22 -34.91 -47.85
C ALA A 153 -7.34 -33.86 -47.13
N ASN A 154 -6.35 -33.28 -47.83
CA ASN A 154 -5.49 -32.24 -47.27
C ASN A 154 -6.23 -30.91 -47.05
N PHE A 155 -7.18 -30.56 -47.93
CA PHE A 155 -8.06 -29.40 -47.74
C PHE A 155 -9.07 -29.63 -46.62
N GLU A 156 -9.67 -30.83 -46.52
CA GLU A 156 -10.58 -31.21 -45.43
C GLU A 156 -9.88 -31.21 -44.06
N ALA A 157 -8.63 -31.67 -43.99
CA ALA A 157 -7.83 -31.64 -42.76
C ALA A 157 -7.48 -30.20 -42.36
N SER A 158 -7.12 -29.34 -43.31
CA SER A 158 -6.91 -27.90 -43.06
C SER A 158 -8.18 -27.20 -42.59
N LEU A 159 -9.33 -27.51 -43.20
CA LEU A 159 -10.62 -26.94 -42.82
C LEU A 159 -11.06 -27.42 -41.43
N SER A 160 -10.88 -28.72 -41.14
CA SER A 160 -11.16 -29.29 -39.81
C SER A 160 -10.27 -28.69 -38.73
N PHE A 161 -8.98 -28.48 -39.01
CA PHE A 161 -8.06 -27.82 -38.09
C PHE A 161 -8.46 -26.35 -37.84
N ALA A 162 -8.90 -25.64 -38.87
CA ALA A 162 -9.40 -24.26 -38.73
C ALA A 162 -10.67 -24.18 -37.87
N ILE A 163 -11.60 -25.13 -38.07
CA ILE A 163 -12.83 -25.24 -37.28
C ILE A 163 -12.51 -25.58 -35.82
N GLU A 164 -11.62 -26.53 -35.58
CA GLU A 164 -11.23 -26.94 -34.23
C GLU A 164 -10.50 -25.81 -33.50
N LYS A 165 -9.64 -25.06 -34.19
CA LYS A 165 -8.99 -23.86 -33.64
C LYS A 165 -10.01 -22.78 -33.28
N ALA A 166 -11.04 -22.57 -34.10
CA ALA A 166 -12.12 -21.64 -33.79
C ALA A 166 -12.92 -22.09 -32.55
N ARG A 167 -13.20 -23.39 -32.45
CA ARG A 167 -13.92 -23.99 -31.30
C ARG A 167 -13.11 -23.86 -30.01
N GLN A 168 -11.83 -24.22 -30.03
CA GLN A 168 -10.93 -24.09 -28.88
C GLN A 168 -10.78 -22.63 -28.45
N LYS A 169 -10.66 -21.70 -29.40
CA LYS A 169 -10.59 -20.27 -29.10
C LYS A 169 -11.88 -19.76 -28.44
N MET A 170 -13.03 -20.23 -28.89
CA MET A 170 -14.32 -19.87 -28.28
C MET A 170 -14.45 -20.46 -26.87
N GLN A 171 -14.04 -21.72 -26.68
CA GLN A 171 -14.08 -22.40 -25.39
C GLN A 171 -13.15 -21.74 -24.36
N THR A 172 -11.92 -21.41 -24.76
CA THR A 172 -10.94 -20.72 -23.91
C THR A 172 -11.39 -19.31 -23.57
N ASN A 173 -11.95 -18.57 -24.52
CA ASN A 173 -12.51 -17.24 -24.26
C ASN A 173 -13.64 -17.28 -23.23
N MET A 174 -14.58 -18.22 -23.38
CA MET A 174 -15.67 -18.38 -22.42
C MET A 174 -15.15 -18.75 -21.02
N ASN A 175 -14.24 -19.72 -20.94
CA ASN A 175 -13.61 -20.13 -19.68
C ASN A 175 -12.87 -18.97 -18.99
N GLN A 176 -12.13 -18.18 -19.77
CA GLN A 176 -11.44 -16.98 -19.28
C GLN A 176 -12.45 -15.96 -18.73
N LYS A 177 -13.55 -15.71 -19.45
CA LYS A 177 -14.59 -14.78 -19.01
C LYS A 177 -15.27 -15.20 -17.71
N PHE A 178 -15.48 -16.51 -17.51
CA PHE A 178 -15.97 -17.04 -16.23
C PHE A 178 -14.95 -16.85 -15.10
N GLN A 179 -13.66 -17.05 -15.40
CA GLN A 179 -12.59 -16.85 -14.42
C GLN A 179 -12.43 -15.38 -14.03
N GLU A 180 -12.43 -14.47 -15.00
CA GLU A 180 -12.40 -13.03 -14.77
C GLU A 180 -13.57 -12.57 -13.90
N LYS A 181 -14.77 -13.12 -14.12
CA LYS A 181 -15.94 -12.79 -13.30
C LYS A 181 -15.80 -13.28 -11.86
N ARG A 182 -15.20 -14.46 -11.63
CA ARG A 182 -14.88 -14.96 -10.28
C ARG A 182 -13.85 -14.06 -9.59
N GLU A 183 -12.79 -13.69 -10.28
CA GLU A 183 -11.76 -12.81 -9.75
C GLU A 183 -12.28 -11.40 -9.47
N GLN A 184 -13.16 -10.89 -10.33
CA GLN A 184 -13.84 -9.61 -10.14
C GLN A 184 -14.73 -9.65 -8.89
N MET A 185 -15.52 -10.73 -8.72
CA MET A 185 -16.34 -10.92 -7.53
C MET A 185 -15.49 -11.04 -6.26
N MET A 186 -14.37 -11.77 -6.32
CA MET A 186 -13.47 -11.93 -5.18
C MET A 186 -12.77 -10.61 -4.81
N ARG A 187 -12.34 -9.83 -5.81
CA ARG A 187 -11.83 -8.47 -5.60
C ARG A 187 -12.89 -7.58 -4.96
N ALA A 188 -14.10 -7.53 -5.52
CA ALA A 188 -15.20 -6.73 -4.97
C ALA A 188 -15.52 -7.12 -3.53
N ASN A 189 -15.57 -8.42 -3.21
CA ASN A 189 -15.78 -8.91 -1.85
C ASN A 189 -14.68 -8.45 -0.89
N MET A 190 -13.41 -8.53 -1.31
CA MET A 190 -12.28 -8.07 -0.51
C MET A 190 -12.37 -6.56 -0.23
N TYR A 191 -12.66 -5.76 -1.24
CA TYR A 191 -12.83 -4.30 -1.10
C TYR A 191 -14.01 -3.95 -0.19
N GLN A 192 -15.14 -4.65 -0.34
CA GLN A 192 -16.31 -4.45 0.51
C GLN A 192 -16.00 -4.78 1.98
N LYS A 193 -15.36 -5.94 2.25
CA LYS A 193 -14.93 -6.30 3.62
C LYS A 193 -13.96 -5.28 4.22
N PHE A 194 -13.06 -4.73 3.39
CA PHE A 194 -12.16 -3.68 3.83
C PHE A 194 -12.93 -2.41 4.21
N GLN A 195 -13.90 -2.00 3.40
CA GLN A 195 -14.77 -0.86 3.69
C GLN A 195 -15.56 -1.06 4.98
N GLU A 196 -16.21 -2.21 5.15
CA GLU A 196 -16.96 -2.57 6.36
C GLU A 196 -16.06 -2.47 7.61
N LYS A 197 -14.82 -2.98 7.52
CA LYS A 197 -13.86 -2.92 8.64
C LYS A 197 -13.41 -1.48 8.94
N CYS A 198 -13.23 -0.65 7.92
CA CYS A 198 -12.92 0.77 8.11
C CYS A 198 -14.08 1.53 8.77
N GLU A 199 -15.32 1.22 8.39
CA GLU A 199 -16.52 1.81 8.99
C GLU A 199 -16.70 1.37 10.43
N GLN A 200 -16.49 0.08 10.72
CA GLN A 200 -16.51 -0.45 12.08
C GLN A 200 -15.50 0.27 12.97
N MET A 201 -14.23 0.37 12.53
CA MET A 201 -13.19 1.03 13.31
C MET A 201 -13.49 2.52 13.53
N ARG A 202 -14.10 3.20 12.54
CA ARG A 202 -14.55 4.58 12.69
C ARG A 202 -15.68 4.68 13.73
N ALA A 203 -16.67 3.80 13.67
CA ALA A 203 -17.78 3.77 14.61
C ALA A 203 -17.32 3.48 16.04
N GLU A 204 -16.40 2.54 16.23
CA GLU A 204 -15.80 2.22 17.54
C GLU A 204 -15.07 3.42 18.14
N MET A 205 -14.30 4.14 17.34
CA MET A 205 -13.60 5.35 17.79
C MET A 205 -14.57 6.47 18.19
N VAL A 206 -15.61 6.71 17.38
CA VAL A 206 -16.64 7.72 17.70
C VAL A 206 -17.39 7.35 18.98
N LYS A 207 -17.79 6.08 19.10
CA LYS A 207 -18.47 5.58 20.30
C LYS A 207 -17.59 5.74 21.54
N SER A 208 -16.33 5.33 21.47
CA SER A 208 -15.40 5.46 22.61
C SER A 208 -15.21 6.91 23.05
N PHE A 209 -15.16 7.85 22.10
CA PHE A 209 -15.05 9.28 22.43
C PHE A 209 -16.34 9.81 23.06
N GLN A 210 -17.48 9.42 22.51
CA GLN A 210 -18.79 9.80 23.04
C GLN A 210 -19.01 9.26 24.47
N ASP A 211 -18.72 7.97 24.68
CA ASP A 211 -18.83 7.31 25.99
C ASP A 211 -17.93 8.01 27.03
N HIS A 212 -16.73 8.44 26.63
CA HIS A 212 -15.83 9.19 27.50
C HIS A 212 -16.41 10.55 27.89
N ILE A 213 -16.95 11.30 26.93
CA ILE A 213 -17.60 12.58 27.20
C ILE A 213 -18.78 12.40 28.15
N GLU A 214 -19.62 11.40 27.91
CA GLU A 214 -20.79 11.11 28.76
C GLU A 214 -20.41 10.68 30.18
N GLU A 215 -19.34 9.90 30.33
CA GLU A 215 -18.76 9.55 31.62
C GLU A 215 -18.30 10.80 32.38
N GLU A 216 -17.58 11.70 31.73
CA GLU A 216 -17.12 12.94 32.36
C GLU A 216 -18.29 13.85 32.77
N PHE A 217 -19.31 13.99 31.91
CA PHE A 217 -20.52 14.72 32.29
C PHE A 217 -21.28 14.05 33.44
N ARG A 218 -21.33 12.72 33.49
CA ARG A 218 -21.96 11.99 34.58
C ARG A 218 -21.21 12.20 35.89
N LYS A 219 -19.88 12.12 35.89
CA LYS A 219 -19.05 12.41 37.08
C LYS A 219 -19.26 13.83 37.56
N MET A 220 -19.27 14.80 36.65
CA MET A 220 -19.52 16.20 36.97
C MET A 220 -20.89 16.39 37.64
N ARG A 221 -21.94 15.74 37.12
CA ARG A 221 -23.28 15.78 37.71
C ARG A 221 -23.29 15.22 39.14
N VAL A 222 -22.70 14.04 39.34
CA VAL A 222 -22.61 13.40 40.67
C VAL A 222 -21.87 14.29 41.67
N GLU A 223 -20.77 14.91 41.23
CA GLU A 223 -19.99 15.83 42.06
C GLU A 223 -20.79 17.09 42.41
N MET A 224 -21.54 17.66 41.47
CA MET A 224 -22.42 18.79 41.73
C MET A 224 -23.53 18.43 42.72
N ASP A 225 -24.19 17.29 42.54
CA ASP A 225 -25.23 16.83 43.46
C ASP A 225 -24.66 16.61 44.86
N LYS A 226 -23.47 16.02 44.97
CA LYS A 226 -22.77 15.85 46.25
C LYS A 226 -22.52 17.18 46.94
N ARG A 227 -22.03 18.19 46.22
CA ARG A 227 -21.80 19.54 46.77
C ARG A 227 -23.09 20.19 47.27
N ILE A 228 -24.17 20.02 46.53
CA ILE A 228 -25.49 20.54 46.94
C ILE A 228 -25.94 19.83 48.22
N GLN A 229 -25.83 18.51 48.29
CA GLN A 229 -26.17 17.73 49.49
C GLN A 229 -25.31 18.14 50.70
N ASP A 230 -24.00 18.32 50.52
CA ASP A 230 -23.10 18.76 51.58
C ASP A 230 -23.46 20.16 52.10
N GLN A 231 -23.84 21.08 51.20
CA GLN A 231 -24.33 22.41 51.59
C GLN A 231 -25.64 22.33 52.37
N ILE A 232 -26.61 21.53 51.92
CA ILE A 232 -27.88 21.31 52.62
C ILE A 232 -27.63 20.72 54.02
N ALA A 233 -26.79 19.69 54.12
CA ALA A 233 -26.42 19.07 55.39
C ALA A 233 -25.75 20.09 56.34
N THR A 234 -24.86 20.94 55.81
CA THR A 234 -24.21 22.00 56.59
C THR A 234 -25.22 23.00 57.16
N VAL A 235 -26.18 23.44 56.35
CA VAL A 235 -27.24 24.36 56.81
C VAL A 235 -28.10 23.69 57.88
N PHE A 236 -28.48 22.44 57.67
CA PHE A 236 -29.29 21.68 58.62
C PHE A 236 -28.60 21.53 59.99
N VAL A 237 -27.30 21.22 60.00
CA VAL A 237 -26.50 21.14 61.24
C VAL A 237 -26.46 22.50 61.96
N ARG A 238 -26.25 23.60 61.23
CA ARG A 238 -26.27 24.95 61.81
C ARG A 238 -27.61 25.29 62.45
N MET A 239 -28.72 24.90 61.82
CA MET A 239 -30.07 25.10 62.37
C MET A 239 -30.28 24.31 63.66
N GLN A 240 -29.81 23.06 63.75
CA GLN A 240 -29.92 22.26 64.98
C GLN A 240 -29.11 22.84 66.15
N GLN A 241 -27.91 23.35 65.88
CA GLN A 241 -27.06 23.97 66.91
C GLN A 241 -27.69 25.24 67.48
N GLN A 242 -28.31 26.10 66.64
CA GLN A 242 -29.01 27.30 67.09
C GLN A 242 -30.26 26.97 67.94
N GLY A 243 -30.97 25.88 67.62
CA GLY A 243 -32.10 25.40 68.42
C GLY A 243 -31.70 24.93 69.83
N GLN A 244 -30.52 24.33 69.97
CA GLN A 244 -29.98 23.90 71.27
C GLN A 244 -29.50 25.09 72.12
N SER A 245 -28.83 26.09 71.53
CA SER A 245 -28.40 27.30 72.24
C SER A 245 -29.57 28.12 72.80
N SER A 246 -30.71 28.13 72.09
CA SER A 246 -31.93 28.87 72.49
C SER A 246 -32.73 28.18 73.62
N SER A 247 -32.52 26.87 73.80
CA SER A 247 -33.21 26.05 74.79
C SER A 247 -32.52 26.10 76.16
N ILE A 248 -31.19 26.31 76.18
CA ILE A 248 -30.41 26.45 77.40
C ILE A 248 -30.71 27.78 78.10
N THR A 249 -30.87 28.88 77.35
CA THR A 249 -31.16 30.21 77.93
C THR A 249 -32.58 30.39 78.46
N ARG A 250 -33.51 29.46 78.19
CA ARG A 250 -34.89 29.51 78.70
C ARG A 250 -35.07 28.77 80.03
N ASN A 251 -34.24 27.79 80.33
CA ASN A 251 -34.38 26.99 81.56
C ASN A 251 -33.75 27.67 82.79
N ASP A 252 -32.85 28.63 82.61
CA ASP A 252 -32.21 29.36 83.72
C ASP A 252 -33.10 30.50 84.29
N VAL A 253 -34.23 30.83 83.66
CA VAL A 253 -35.16 31.89 84.12
C VAL A 253 -36.37 31.33 84.88
N ALA A 254 -36.59 30.01 84.86
CA ALA A 254 -37.80 29.39 85.44
C ALA A 254 -37.61 28.79 86.85
N ASN A 255 -36.41 28.82 87.43
CA ASN A 255 -36.11 28.19 88.72
C ASN A 255 -35.69 29.16 89.84
N GLY A 256 -36.13 30.42 89.76
CA GLY A 256 -35.92 31.43 90.80
C GLY A 256 -37.16 32.28 91.02
N GLY A 257 -38.13 31.78 91.80
CA GLY A 257 -39.32 32.52 92.18
C GLY A 257 -40.15 31.78 93.22
N ASP A 258 -39.94 32.20 94.47
CA ASP A 258 -40.66 31.97 95.74
C ASP A 258 -40.80 30.53 96.30
#